data_AF-A0A150H4R3-F1
#
_entry.id   AF-A0A150H4R3-F1
#
_cell.length_a   1.000
_cell.length_b   1.000
_cell.length_c   1.000
_cell.angle_alpha   90.00
_cell.angle_beta   90.00
_cell.angle_gamma   90.00
#
_symmetry.space_group_name_H-M   'P 1'
#
loop_
_entity.id
_entity.type
_entity.pdbx_description
1 polymer ?
#
loop_
_entity_poly.entity_id
_entity_poly.type
_entity_poly.pdbx_seq_one_letter_code
_entity_poly.pdbx_strand_id
1 'polypeptide(L)'
;MLAGTLCSLGWSLSGVLLQLIFTERLHLARYGEPDPNAQMLTELGSSNTIMQDLALLDLALTAEGQGGEAAWRRAAIFADDSGRAAWGPLTAYMLGELREFTLALAAALPSAAAEAASTARSGAGASATVRWNVLRMSPSTGLRVVSREQDLAAWNVRSKYYRMGWCMRGLAGLAVAAQRGEDRYGVVLLCEPALPDIMLGLLSAVLALQQYTKLMAAARSRHASALERLARSVGLVSTTISGRVTNVTLQPVEEVAFALETAARNCVNRLALAYGDKLRDCMLREARVKPPYGSMADLSAALTAILACQQT
;
A
#
# COMPACT_ATOMS: atom_id res chain seq x y z
N MET A 1 0.54 -23.59 -33.35
CA MET A 1 -0.26 -22.36 -33.16
C MET A 1 -1.64 -22.64 -32.55
N LEU A 2 -2.45 -23.55 -33.10
CA LEU A 2 -3.79 -23.91 -32.58
C LEU A 2 -3.84 -24.33 -31.10
N ALA A 3 -2.84 -25.09 -30.62
CA ALA A 3 -2.79 -25.49 -29.21
C ALA A 3 -2.54 -24.30 -28.25
N GLY A 4 -1.73 -23.33 -28.66
CA GLY A 4 -1.45 -22.12 -27.86
C GLY A 4 -2.67 -21.22 -27.74
N THR A 5 -3.44 -21.08 -28.83
CA THR A 5 -4.70 -20.32 -28.83
C THR A 5 -5.79 -21.01 -28.01
N LEU A 6 -5.84 -22.34 -27.99
CA LEU A 6 -6.76 -23.10 -27.14
C LEU A 6 -6.41 -22.96 -25.65
N CYS A 7 -5.12 -22.98 -25.30
CA CYS A 7 -4.69 -22.72 -23.92
C CYS A 7 -4.98 -21.27 -23.48
N SER A 8 -4.72 -20.27 -24.33
CA SER A 8 -5.03 -18.88 -23.98
C SER A 8 -6.54 -18.64 -23.84
N LEU A 9 -7.34 -19.30 -24.68
CA LEU A 9 -8.79 -19.23 -24.65
C LEU A 9 -9.36 -19.97 -23.43
N GLY A 10 -8.79 -21.12 -23.06
CA GLY A 10 -9.14 -21.82 -21.82
C GLY A 10 -8.79 -21.02 -20.57
N TRP A 11 -7.66 -20.31 -20.58
CA TRP A 11 -7.25 -19.43 -19.48
C TRP A 11 -8.16 -18.20 -19.37
N SER A 12 -8.53 -17.58 -20.50
CA SER A 12 -9.43 -16.44 -20.50
C SER A 12 -10.86 -16.84 -20.13
N LEU A 13 -11.38 -17.97 -20.63
CA LEU A 13 -12.70 -18.47 -20.25
C LEU A 13 -12.76 -18.85 -18.77
N SER A 14 -11.72 -19.48 -18.23
CA SER A 14 -11.64 -19.80 -16.81
C SER A 14 -11.55 -18.53 -15.96
N GLY A 15 -10.79 -17.53 -16.42
CA GLY A 15 -10.74 -16.21 -15.78
C GLY A 15 -12.09 -15.51 -15.78
N VAL A 16 -12.81 -15.52 -16.91
CA VAL A 16 -14.15 -14.94 -17.04
C VAL A 16 -15.19 -15.72 -16.23
N LEU A 17 -15.11 -17.06 -16.18
CA LEU A 17 -15.99 -17.91 -15.37
C LEU A 17 -15.76 -17.72 -13.88
N LEU A 18 -14.49 -17.61 -13.44
CA LEU A 18 -14.17 -17.23 -12.06
C LEU A 18 -14.71 -15.84 -11.79
N GLN A 19 -14.50 -14.89 -12.70
CA GLN A 19 -15.04 -13.54 -12.57
C GLN A 19 -16.57 -13.56 -12.47
N LEU A 20 -17.28 -14.37 -13.25
CA LEU A 20 -18.75 -14.54 -13.21
C LEU A 20 -19.23 -15.18 -11.91
N ILE A 21 -18.59 -16.27 -11.47
CA ILE A 21 -18.95 -16.97 -10.22
C ILE A 21 -18.70 -16.05 -9.03
N PHE A 22 -17.61 -15.27 -9.06
CA PHE A 22 -17.32 -14.30 -8.02
C PHE A 22 -18.26 -13.09 -8.12
N THR A 23 -18.56 -12.52 -9.30
CA THR A 23 -19.49 -11.39 -9.43
C THR A 23 -20.95 -11.74 -9.13
N GLU A 24 -21.39 -12.97 -9.39
CA GLU A 24 -22.73 -13.44 -8.96
C GLU A 24 -22.79 -13.76 -7.47
N ARG A 25 -21.70 -14.27 -6.86
CA ARG A 25 -21.60 -14.43 -5.40
C ARG A 25 -21.33 -13.11 -4.67
N LEU A 26 -20.88 -12.08 -5.37
CA LEU A 26 -20.60 -10.72 -4.88
C LEU A 26 -21.56 -9.67 -5.47
N HIS A 27 -22.81 -10.02 -5.75
CA HIS A 27 -23.88 -9.00 -5.67
C HIS A 27 -24.10 -8.68 -4.19
N LEU A 28 -23.12 -7.97 -3.61
CA LEU A 28 -23.08 -7.61 -2.18
C LEU A 28 -24.19 -6.64 -1.79
N ALA A 29 -24.82 -6.00 -2.78
CA ALA A 29 -26.02 -5.21 -2.61
C ALA A 29 -26.88 -5.26 -3.86
N ARG A 30 -28.19 -5.38 -3.68
CA ARG A 30 -29.17 -4.98 -4.71
C ARG A 30 -29.68 -3.59 -4.40
N TYR A 31 -29.89 -2.78 -5.45
CA TYR A 31 -30.47 -1.45 -5.29
C TYR A 31 -31.80 -1.54 -4.53
N GLY A 32 -31.89 -0.90 -3.36
CA GLY A 32 -33.07 -0.93 -2.48
C GLY A 32 -32.97 -1.87 -1.27
N GLU A 33 -31.85 -2.58 -1.07
CA GLU A 33 -31.60 -3.29 0.18
C GLU A 33 -31.40 -2.32 1.37
N PRO A 34 -31.85 -2.69 2.58
CA PRO A 34 -31.79 -1.82 3.76
C PRO A 34 -30.37 -1.56 4.25
N ASP A 35 -29.44 -2.48 4.01
CA ASP A 35 -28.00 -2.30 4.29
C ASP A 35 -27.15 -2.91 3.15
N PRO A 36 -26.72 -2.11 2.17
CA PRO A 36 -25.91 -2.58 1.05
C PRO A 36 -24.46 -2.93 1.41
N ASN A 37 -24.03 -2.64 2.65
CA ASN A 37 -22.65 -2.87 3.08
C ASN A 37 -22.53 -4.02 4.07
N ALA A 38 -23.65 -4.55 4.59
CA ALA A 38 -23.68 -5.64 5.57
C ALA A 38 -22.86 -6.88 5.13
N GLN A 39 -23.07 -7.34 3.89
CA GLN A 39 -22.35 -8.52 3.39
C GLN A 39 -20.86 -8.24 3.24
N MET A 40 -20.50 -7.06 2.71
CA MET A 40 -19.10 -6.64 2.56
C MET A 40 -18.39 -6.56 3.92
N LEU A 41 -19.04 -5.98 4.92
CA LEU A 41 -18.52 -5.88 6.30
C LEU A 41 -18.32 -7.27 6.91
N THR A 42 -19.24 -8.19 6.67
CA THR A 42 -19.15 -9.58 7.14
C THR A 42 -17.96 -10.29 6.53
N GLU A 43 -17.75 -10.14 5.21
CA GLU A 43 -16.65 -10.79 4.50
C GLU A 43 -15.28 -10.22 4.88
N LEU A 44 -15.18 -8.92 5.15
CA LEU A 44 -13.95 -8.30 5.67
C LEU A 44 -13.57 -8.81 7.07
N GLY A 45 -14.56 -9.14 7.90
CA GLY A 45 -14.37 -9.76 9.21
C GLY A 45 -14.16 -11.29 9.18
N SER A 46 -14.31 -11.93 8.02
CA SER A 46 -14.17 -13.38 7.88
C SER A 46 -12.70 -13.83 7.93
N SER A 47 -12.45 -15.13 8.13
CA SER A 47 -11.09 -15.69 7.98
C SER A 47 -10.73 -16.05 6.54
N ASN A 48 -11.63 -15.83 5.59
CA ASN A 48 -11.45 -16.23 4.20
C ASN A 48 -10.75 -15.12 3.42
N THR A 49 -9.43 -15.26 3.22
CA THR A 49 -8.60 -14.24 2.56
C THR A 49 -9.05 -13.93 1.13
N ILE A 50 -9.62 -14.90 0.41
CA ILE A 50 -10.12 -14.71 -0.95
C ILE A 50 -11.34 -13.78 -0.93
N MET A 51 -12.28 -14.01 0.00
CA MET A 51 -13.48 -13.18 0.11
C MET A 51 -13.15 -11.78 0.63
N GLN A 52 -12.22 -11.66 1.58
CA GLN A 52 -11.71 -10.36 2.01
C GLN A 52 -11.10 -9.57 0.86
N ASP A 53 -10.27 -10.21 0.03
CA ASP A 53 -9.61 -9.57 -1.11
C ASP A 53 -10.64 -9.10 -2.14
N LEU A 54 -11.66 -9.91 -2.41
CA LEU A 54 -12.74 -9.53 -3.32
C LEU A 54 -13.62 -8.41 -2.75
N ALA A 55 -13.92 -8.43 -1.45
CA ALA A 55 -14.65 -7.36 -0.76
C ALA A 55 -13.86 -6.04 -0.79
N LEU A 56 -12.54 -6.08 -0.62
CA LEU A 56 -11.67 -4.91 -0.75
C LEU A 56 -11.61 -4.38 -2.18
N LEU A 57 -11.57 -5.27 -3.18
CA LEU A 57 -11.61 -4.87 -4.58
C LEU A 57 -12.95 -4.18 -4.92
N ASP A 58 -14.07 -4.77 -4.51
CA ASP A 58 -15.40 -4.17 -4.68
C ASP A 58 -15.47 -2.80 -3.98
N LEU A 59 -15.01 -2.70 -2.73
CA LEU A 59 -14.91 -1.43 -2.01
C LEU A 59 -14.05 -0.39 -2.76
N ALA A 60 -12.90 -0.79 -3.30
CA ALA A 60 -12.05 0.13 -4.06
C ALA A 60 -12.71 0.59 -5.38
N LEU A 61 -13.48 -0.28 -6.03
CA LEU A 61 -14.23 0.07 -7.25
C LEU A 61 -15.43 0.98 -6.92
N THR A 62 -16.18 0.66 -5.88
CA THR A 62 -17.28 1.52 -5.39
C THR A 62 -16.76 2.86 -4.91
N ALA A 63 -15.60 2.94 -4.24
CA ALA A 63 -14.99 4.20 -3.81
C ALA A 63 -14.61 5.13 -4.98
N GLU A 64 -14.24 4.56 -6.13
CA GLU A 64 -13.83 5.33 -7.32
C GLU A 64 -14.94 5.54 -8.36
N GLY A 65 -15.98 4.71 -8.33
CA GLY A 65 -17.09 4.77 -9.27
C GLY A 65 -17.76 6.14 -9.31
N GLN A 66 -18.23 6.58 -10.47
CA GLN A 66 -18.92 7.86 -10.61
C GLN A 66 -20.41 7.66 -10.86
N GLY A 67 -21.24 8.30 -10.02
CA GLY A 67 -22.70 8.30 -10.15
C GLY A 67 -23.38 6.94 -9.90
N GLY A 68 -24.70 6.93 -10.05
CA GLY A 68 -25.53 5.72 -10.01
C GLY A 68 -25.42 4.91 -8.72
N GLU A 69 -25.27 3.60 -8.88
CA GLU A 69 -25.23 2.60 -7.80
C GLU A 69 -24.04 2.79 -6.85
N ALA A 70 -22.87 3.20 -7.37
CA ALA A 70 -21.68 3.43 -6.55
C ALA A 70 -21.87 4.60 -5.58
N ALA A 71 -22.51 5.69 -6.03
CA ALA A 71 -22.81 6.84 -5.17
C ALA A 71 -23.83 6.48 -4.07
N TRP A 72 -24.82 5.65 -4.38
CA TRP A 72 -25.77 5.15 -3.38
C TRP A 72 -25.08 4.27 -2.32
N ARG A 73 -24.23 3.32 -2.72
CA ARG A 73 -23.49 2.45 -1.79
C ARG A 73 -22.55 3.25 -0.88
N ARG A 74 -21.86 4.25 -1.42
CA ARG A 74 -21.03 5.16 -0.61
C ARG A 74 -21.84 6.03 0.34
N ALA A 75 -22.96 6.58 -0.11
CA ALA A 75 -23.86 7.32 0.78
C ALA A 75 -24.37 6.43 1.94
N ALA A 76 -24.58 5.13 1.70
CA ALA A 76 -24.93 4.18 2.75
C ALA A 76 -23.80 3.94 3.76
N ILE A 77 -22.52 4.09 3.38
CA ILE A 77 -21.38 4.03 4.33
C ILE A 77 -21.43 5.20 5.31
N PHE A 78 -21.90 6.37 4.86
CA PHE A 78 -22.02 7.59 5.66
C PHE A 78 -23.44 7.82 6.22
N ALA A 79 -24.33 6.82 6.14
CA ALA A 79 -25.74 7.00 6.53
C ALA A 79 -25.94 7.07 8.06
N ASP A 80 -24.98 6.57 8.83
CA ASP A 80 -24.96 6.58 10.29
C ASP A 80 -24.16 7.79 10.81
N ASP A 81 -24.79 8.64 11.62
CA ASP A 81 -24.19 9.84 12.20
C ASP A 81 -23.03 9.52 13.15
N SER A 82 -23.08 8.35 13.79
CA SER A 82 -22.01 7.87 14.65
C SER A 82 -20.82 7.27 13.87
N GLY A 83 -21.04 6.95 12.59
CA GLY A 83 -20.07 6.28 11.73
C GLY A 83 -19.71 4.86 12.17
N ARG A 84 -20.38 4.28 13.19
CA ARG A 84 -19.97 3.00 13.79
C ARG A 84 -20.43 1.80 12.99
N ALA A 85 -21.53 1.93 12.25
CA ALA A 85 -22.12 0.82 11.51
C ALA A 85 -21.25 0.40 10.31
N ALA A 86 -20.73 1.36 9.54
CA ALA A 86 -20.00 1.07 8.29
C ALA A 86 -18.64 1.79 8.20
N TRP A 87 -18.62 3.12 8.32
CA TRP A 87 -17.40 3.91 8.17
C TRP A 87 -16.25 3.41 9.07
N GLY A 88 -16.47 3.37 10.39
CA GLY A 88 -15.50 2.99 11.41
C GLY A 88 -14.85 1.63 11.15
N PRO A 89 -15.61 0.52 11.05
CA PRO A 89 -15.01 -0.79 10.81
C PRO A 89 -14.27 -0.88 9.46
N LEU A 90 -14.79 -0.29 8.38
CA LEU A 90 -14.13 -0.31 7.07
C LEU A 90 -12.78 0.41 7.09
N THR A 91 -12.79 1.61 7.63
CA THR A 91 -11.60 2.47 7.66
C THR A 91 -10.56 1.98 8.64
N ALA A 92 -10.97 1.50 9.83
CA ALA A 92 -10.08 0.88 10.79
C ALA A 92 -9.38 -0.35 10.19
N TYR A 93 -10.10 -1.19 9.45
CA TYR A 93 -9.54 -2.36 8.76
C TYR A 93 -8.51 -1.94 7.69
N MET A 94 -8.86 -1.03 6.79
CA MET A 94 -7.94 -0.56 5.74
C MET A 94 -6.70 0.14 6.31
N LEU A 95 -6.86 0.91 7.39
CA LEU A 95 -5.75 1.53 8.10
C LEU A 95 -4.87 0.51 8.83
N GLY A 96 -5.46 -0.55 9.37
CA GLY A 96 -4.75 -1.70 9.94
C GLY A 96 -3.86 -2.37 8.90
N GLU A 97 -4.41 -2.71 7.73
CA GLU A 97 -3.65 -3.29 6.61
C GLU A 97 -2.51 -2.37 6.15
N LEU A 98 -2.78 -1.07 6.03
CA LEU A 98 -1.78 -0.07 5.66
C LEU A 98 -0.65 0.02 6.70
N ARG A 99 -0.99 -0.04 7.98
CA ARG A 99 -0.02 -0.04 9.08
C ARG A 99 0.82 -1.32 9.08
N GLU A 100 0.21 -2.48 8.90
CA GLU A 100 0.95 -3.74 8.80
C GLU A 100 1.88 -3.76 7.60
N PHE A 101 1.43 -3.24 6.45
CA PHE A 101 2.23 -3.15 5.25
C PHE A 101 3.43 -2.21 5.43
N THR A 102 3.23 -1.04 6.04
CA THR A 102 4.32 -0.10 6.34
C THR A 102 5.33 -0.67 7.33
N LEU A 103 4.88 -1.43 8.33
CA LEU A 103 5.76 -2.16 9.26
C LEU A 103 6.53 -3.27 8.54
N ALA A 104 5.89 -4.02 7.63
CA ALA A 104 6.55 -5.05 6.84
C ALA A 104 7.60 -4.45 5.89
N LEU A 105 7.31 -3.29 5.28
CA LEU A 105 8.28 -2.52 4.51
C LEU A 105 9.46 -2.07 5.37
N ALA A 106 9.20 -1.56 6.58
CA ALA A 106 10.25 -1.17 7.51
C ALA A 106 11.14 -2.36 7.91
N ALA A 107 10.57 -3.56 8.08
CA ALA A 107 11.30 -4.79 8.34
C ALA A 107 12.11 -5.30 7.12
N ALA A 108 11.64 -5.02 5.90
CA ALA A 108 12.36 -5.33 4.66
C ALA A 108 13.53 -4.36 4.39
N LEU A 109 13.55 -3.19 5.03
CA LEU A 109 14.66 -2.25 4.94
C LEU A 109 15.82 -2.70 5.86
N PRO A 110 17.08 -2.54 5.43
CA PRO A 110 18.22 -2.80 6.30
C PRO A 110 18.21 -1.81 7.47
N SER A 111 18.01 -2.32 8.68
CA SER A 111 18.07 -1.51 9.89
C SER A 111 19.54 -1.30 10.31
N ALA A 112 19.90 -0.06 10.63
CA ALA A 112 21.19 0.24 11.25
C ALA A 112 21.33 -0.40 12.66
N ALA A 113 20.21 -0.82 13.27
CA ALA A 113 20.13 -1.40 14.60
C ALA A 113 20.56 -2.88 14.65
N ALA A 114 20.30 -3.68 13.60
CA ALA A 114 20.75 -5.07 13.52
C ALA A 114 22.29 -5.17 13.47
N GLU A 115 22.96 -4.18 12.86
CA GLU A 115 24.42 -4.12 12.83
C GLU A 115 25.04 -3.64 14.16
N ALA A 116 24.38 -2.74 14.90
CA ALA A 116 24.82 -2.32 16.23
C ALA A 116 24.83 -3.49 17.23
N ALA A 117 23.86 -4.40 17.17
CA ALA A 117 23.84 -5.60 18.00
C ALA A 117 24.94 -6.61 17.62
N SER A 118 25.30 -6.70 16.33
CA SER A 118 26.40 -7.56 15.87
C SER A 118 27.79 -7.04 16.22
N THR A 119 27.92 -5.72 16.45
CA THR A 119 29.15 -5.06 16.89
C THR A 119 29.23 -4.82 18.40
N ALA A 120 28.10 -4.88 19.12
CA ALA A 120 28.01 -4.70 20.57
C ALA A 120 28.38 -5.95 21.41
N ARG A 121 29.33 -6.77 20.95
CA ARG A 121 30.12 -7.64 21.85
C ARG A 121 31.22 -6.89 22.59
N SER A 122 31.26 -5.56 22.51
CA SER A 122 32.05 -4.74 23.43
C SER A 122 31.35 -3.42 23.77
N GLY A 123 30.96 -3.26 25.04
CA GLY A 123 30.93 -1.95 25.72
C GLY A 123 29.62 -1.15 25.68
N ALA A 124 28.90 -1.20 26.80
CA ALA A 124 28.16 -0.15 27.48
C ALA A 124 27.34 0.90 26.69
N GLY A 125 26.02 0.85 26.92
CA GLY A 125 25.20 2.00 27.34
C GLY A 125 25.12 3.22 26.42
N ALA A 126 24.21 3.20 25.46
CA ALA A 126 23.68 4.43 24.86
C ALA A 126 22.21 4.25 24.41
N SER A 127 21.35 5.18 24.82
CA SER A 127 19.97 5.33 24.38
C SER A 127 19.92 5.46 22.85
N ALA A 128 19.42 4.42 22.18
CA ALA A 128 19.38 4.34 20.73
C ALA A 128 18.18 5.12 20.18
N THR A 129 18.41 6.39 19.84
CA THR A 129 17.59 7.05 18.83
C THR A 129 17.84 6.36 17.50
N VAL A 130 16.78 5.83 16.89
CA VAL A 130 16.86 5.03 15.67
C VAL A 130 17.27 5.93 14.50
N ARG A 131 18.58 6.02 14.24
CA ARG A 131 19.14 6.68 13.05
C ARG A 131 19.05 5.73 11.86
N TRP A 132 17.96 5.86 11.13
CA TRP A 132 17.80 5.29 9.79
C TRP A 132 18.62 6.12 8.80
N ASN A 133 19.91 5.81 8.65
CA ASN A 133 20.76 6.16 7.50
C ASN A 133 22.23 5.79 7.79
N VAL A 134 22.59 4.51 7.74
CA VAL A 134 24.00 4.12 7.56
C VAL A 134 24.04 2.95 6.57
N LEU A 135 24.44 3.27 5.35
CA LEU A 135 24.84 2.29 4.34
C LEU A 135 26.31 1.96 4.59
N ARG A 136 26.62 0.86 5.31
CA ARG A 136 27.96 0.27 5.26
C ARG A 136 27.94 -1.06 4.53
N MET A 137 28.89 -1.21 3.62
CA MET A 137 29.20 -2.45 2.92
C MET A 137 30.20 -3.23 3.79
N SER A 138 30.02 -4.55 3.89
CA SER A 138 31.09 -5.42 4.43
C SER A 138 32.32 -5.33 3.52
N PRO A 139 33.52 -5.04 4.05
CA PRO A 139 34.72 -4.78 3.26
C PRO A 139 35.31 -6.04 2.59
N SER A 140 34.85 -7.25 2.93
CA SER A 140 35.49 -8.49 2.44
C SER A 140 34.76 -9.21 1.30
N THR A 141 33.51 -8.86 0.97
CA THR A 141 32.77 -9.57 -0.09
C THR A 141 31.92 -8.71 -1.01
N GLY A 142 31.74 -7.41 -0.75
CA GLY A 142 30.92 -6.52 -1.59
C GLY A 142 29.44 -6.92 -1.74
N LEU A 143 29.05 -8.05 -1.15
CA LEU A 143 27.71 -8.60 -1.11
C LEU A 143 27.06 -8.17 0.20
N ARG A 144 25.91 -7.49 0.10
CA ARG A 144 25.04 -7.30 1.26
C ARG A 144 24.50 -8.68 1.66
N VAL A 145 24.82 -9.12 2.87
CA VAL A 145 24.16 -10.29 3.45
C VAL A 145 22.77 -9.82 3.86
N VAL A 146 21.78 -10.08 3.01
CA VAL A 146 20.37 -9.88 3.35
C VAL A 146 19.99 -10.96 4.35
N SER A 147 19.38 -10.58 5.48
CA SER A 147 18.96 -11.57 6.46
C SER A 147 17.76 -12.35 5.95
N ARG A 148 17.61 -13.62 6.38
CA ARG A 148 16.42 -14.43 6.04
C ARG A 148 15.12 -13.73 6.44
N GLU A 149 15.14 -12.96 7.52
CA GLU A 149 13.98 -12.18 7.99
C GLU A 149 13.64 -11.02 7.05
N GLN A 150 14.65 -10.34 6.51
CA GLN A 150 14.47 -9.29 5.50
C GLN A 150 13.90 -9.87 4.19
N ASP A 151 14.38 -11.04 3.76
CA ASP A 151 13.85 -11.72 2.58
C ASP A 151 12.39 -12.12 2.79
N LEU A 152 12.04 -12.70 3.94
CA LEU A 152 10.65 -13.05 4.27
C LEU A 152 9.75 -11.81 4.35
N ALA A 153 10.24 -10.70 4.90
CA ALA A 153 9.52 -9.44 4.92
C ALA A 153 9.28 -8.90 3.50
N ALA A 154 10.30 -8.94 2.63
CA ALA A 154 10.17 -8.55 1.23
C ALA A 154 9.17 -9.44 0.46
N TRP A 155 9.15 -10.75 0.74
CA TRP A 155 8.16 -11.67 0.18
C TRP A 155 6.74 -11.40 0.69
N ASN A 156 6.59 -11.07 1.97
CA ASN A 156 5.30 -10.70 2.55
C ASN A 156 4.75 -9.42 1.88
N VAL A 157 5.59 -8.38 1.80
CA VAL A 157 5.30 -7.15 1.06
C VAL A 157 4.90 -7.47 -0.38
N ARG A 158 5.62 -8.39 -1.05
CA ARG A 158 5.30 -8.86 -2.40
C ARG A 158 3.90 -9.44 -2.52
N SER A 159 3.54 -10.32 -1.60
CA SER A 159 2.25 -11.02 -1.64
C SER A 159 1.06 -10.09 -1.40
N LYS A 160 1.26 -8.93 -0.75
CA LYS A 160 0.17 -8.03 -0.32
C LYS A 160 0.04 -6.74 -1.14
N TYR A 161 0.83 -6.53 -2.19
CA TYR A 161 0.83 -5.26 -2.97
C TYR A 161 -0.54 -4.88 -3.54
N TYR A 162 -1.27 -5.84 -4.09
CA TYR A 162 -2.58 -5.58 -4.71
C TYR A 162 -3.62 -5.14 -3.67
N ARG A 163 -3.65 -5.84 -2.53
CA ARG A 163 -4.52 -5.57 -1.39
C ARG A 163 -4.27 -4.17 -0.83
N MET A 164 -2.98 -3.83 -0.70
CA MET A 164 -2.56 -2.50 -0.28
C MET A 164 -3.00 -1.41 -1.26
N GLY A 165 -2.90 -1.66 -2.57
CA GLY A 165 -3.40 -0.76 -3.61
C GLY A 165 -4.91 -0.49 -3.49
N TRP A 166 -5.70 -1.53 -3.21
CA TRP A 166 -7.15 -1.40 -2.99
C TRP A 166 -7.46 -0.62 -1.72
N CYS A 167 -6.79 -0.89 -0.59
CA CYS A 167 -6.98 -0.14 0.65
C CYS A 167 -6.71 1.36 0.47
N MET A 168 -5.61 1.75 -0.19
CA MET A 168 -5.29 3.16 -0.43
C MET A 168 -6.32 3.84 -1.34
N ARG A 169 -6.74 3.16 -2.41
CA ARG A 169 -7.76 3.67 -3.34
C ARG A 169 -9.13 3.79 -2.67
N GLY A 170 -9.51 2.81 -1.85
CA GLY A 170 -10.73 2.82 -1.04
C GLY A 170 -10.76 4.00 -0.07
N LEU A 171 -9.72 4.14 0.77
CA LEU A 171 -9.59 5.24 1.72
C LEU A 171 -9.64 6.62 1.04
N ALA A 172 -8.84 6.81 -0.02
CA ALA A 172 -8.81 8.08 -0.73
C ALA A 172 -10.12 8.36 -1.49
N GLY A 173 -10.72 7.34 -2.11
CA GLY A 173 -11.98 7.48 -2.84
C GLY A 173 -13.15 7.83 -1.92
N LEU A 174 -13.26 7.17 -0.77
CA LEU A 174 -14.30 7.45 0.22
C LEU A 174 -14.16 8.85 0.83
N ALA A 175 -12.95 9.27 1.19
CA ALA A 175 -12.73 10.62 1.69
C ALA A 175 -13.03 11.69 0.62
N VAL A 176 -12.66 11.47 -0.65
CA VAL A 176 -13.05 12.39 -1.74
C VAL A 176 -14.57 12.41 -1.93
N ALA A 177 -15.24 11.26 -1.81
CA ALA A 177 -16.70 11.16 -1.91
C ALA A 177 -17.40 11.94 -0.78
N ALA A 178 -16.89 11.86 0.44
CA ALA A 178 -17.38 12.64 1.57
C ALA A 178 -17.36 14.14 1.28
N GLN A 179 -16.25 14.64 0.73
CA GLN A 179 -16.12 16.06 0.35
C GLN A 179 -17.08 16.49 -0.78
N ARG A 180 -17.53 15.55 -1.62
CA ARG A 180 -18.51 15.83 -2.69
C ARG A 180 -19.96 15.92 -2.19
N GLY A 181 -20.19 15.82 -0.88
CA GLY A 181 -21.51 15.95 -0.26
C GLY A 181 -22.24 14.61 -0.12
N GLU A 182 -21.57 13.47 -0.33
CA GLU A 182 -22.13 12.15 -0.04
C GLU A 182 -22.12 11.85 1.47
N ASP A 183 -21.24 12.52 2.24
CA ASP A 183 -21.22 12.47 3.71
C ASP A 183 -22.07 13.62 4.28
N ARG A 184 -23.33 13.31 4.59
CA ARG A 184 -24.28 14.30 5.11
C ARG A 184 -24.03 14.70 6.56
N TYR A 185 -23.46 13.79 7.34
CA TYR A 185 -23.25 13.97 8.78
C TYR A 185 -21.83 14.44 9.12
N GLY A 186 -20.92 14.48 8.14
CA GLY A 186 -19.52 14.84 8.37
C GLY A 186 -18.75 13.75 9.10
N VAL A 187 -19.16 12.49 8.94
CA VAL A 187 -18.58 11.30 9.59
C VAL A 187 -17.07 11.25 9.37
N VAL A 188 -16.58 11.60 8.18
CA VAL A 188 -15.14 11.55 7.85
C VAL A 188 -14.32 12.56 8.65
N LEU A 189 -14.92 13.67 9.08
CA LEU A 189 -14.26 14.72 9.87
C LEU A 189 -14.50 14.58 11.37
N LEU A 190 -15.62 13.99 11.78
CA LEU A 190 -16.11 14.01 13.16
C LEU A 190 -15.98 12.66 13.88
N CYS A 191 -15.88 11.55 13.16
CA CYS A 191 -15.83 10.21 13.73
C CYS A 191 -14.44 9.60 13.59
N GLU A 192 -14.05 8.76 14.55
CA GLU A 192 -12.81 7.99 14.47
C GLU A 192 -13.01 6.70 13.65
N PRO A 193 -12.07 6.35 12.75
CA PRO A 193 -10.88 7.10 12.38
C PRO A 193 -11.22 8.29 11.46
N ALA A 194 -10.53 9.41 11.69
CA ALA A 194 -10.83 10.67 11.03
C ALA A 194 -9.96 10.88 9.77
N LEU A 195 -10.30 11.87 8.95
CA LEU A 195 -9.52 12.28 7.78
C LEU A 195 -8.02 12.47 8.06
N PRO A 196 -7.62 13.09 9.18
CA PRO A 196 -6.25 13.07 9.64
C PRO A 196 -5.57 11.68 9.70
N ASP A 197 -6.19 10.70 10.36
CA ASP A 197 -5.63 9.34 10.49
C ASP A 197 -5.41 8.70 9.11
N ILE A 198 -6.36 8.91 8.19
CA ILE A 198 -6.29 8.44 6.80
C ILE A 198 -5.08 9.03 6.08
N MET A 199 -4.91 10.34 6.19
CA MET A 199 -3.84 11.03 5.50
C MET A 199 -2.45 10.74 6.11
N LEU A 200 -2.34 10.59 7.43
CA LEU A 200 -1.11 10.11 8.09
C LEU A 200 -0.75 8.70 7.63
N GLY A 201 -1.74 7.81 7.53
CA GLY A 201 -1.57 6.49 6.96
C GLY A 201 -0.99 6.57 5.54
N LEU A 202 -1.67 7.26 4.63
CA LEU A 202 -1.24 7.35 3.23
C LEU A 202 0.14 7.99 3.05
N LEU A 203 0.44 9.09 3.77
CA LEU A 203 1.76 9.73 3.71
C LEU A 203 2.86 8.81 4.25
N SER A 204 2.59 8.07 5.33
CA SER A 204 3.56 7.12 5.86
C SER A 204 3.84 5.98 4.88
N ALA A 205 2.82 5.50 4.15
CA ALA A 205 2.97 4.53 3.08
C ALA A 205 3.82 5.08 1.92
N VAL A 206 3.59 6.34 1.51
CA VAL A 206 4.42 7.01 0.49
C VAL A 206 5.87 7.09 0.94
N LEU A 207 6.15 7.53 2.16
CA LEU A 207 7.52 7.65 2.67
C LEU A 207 8.21 6.29 2.78
N ALA A 208 7.52 5.26 3.29
CA ALA A 208 8.05 3.91 3.36
C ALA A 208 8.38 3.34 1.97
N LEU A 209 7.46 3.51 1.01
CA LEU A 209 7.66 3.07 -0.38
C LEU A 209 8.81 3.83 -1.05
N GLN A 210 8.92 5.15 -0.87
CA GLN A 210 10.01 5.95 -1.40
C GLN A 210 11.38 5.48 -0.90
N GLN A 211 11.49 5.13 0.39
CA GLN A 211 12.76 4.61 0.94
C GLN A 211 13.07 3.22 0.36
N TYR A 212 12.04 2.38 0.24
CA TYR A 212 12.17 1.05 -0.36
C TYR A 212 12.58 1.11 -1.84
N THR A 213 11.94 1.95 -2.65
CA THR A 213 12.27 2.11 -4.08
C THR A 213 13.66 2.71 -4.29
N LYS A 214 14.07 3.71 -3.49
CA LYS A 214 15.45 4.24 -3.49
C LYS A 214 16.47 3.15 -3.18
N LEU A 215 16.18 2.29 -2.22
CA LEU A 215 17.07 1.20 -1.84
C LEU A 215 17.22 0.15 -2.94
N MET A 216 16.10 -0.24 -3.57
CA MET A 216 16.11 -1.16 -4.71
C MET A 216 16.88 -0.56 -5.91
N ALA A 217 16.63 0.71 -6.25
CA ALA A 217 17.35 1.39 -7.32
C ALA A 217 18.86 1.48 -7.07
N ALA A 218 19.28 1.72 -5.82
CA ALA A 218 20.70 1.76 -5.45
C ALA A 218 21.38 0.38 -5.46
N ALA A 219 20.63 -0.71 -5.30
CA ALA A 219 21.14 -2.07 -5.43
C ALA A 219 21.33 -2.49 -6.90
N ARG A 220 20.47 -1.98 -7.80
CA ARG A 220 20.45 -2.27 -9.25
C ARG A 220 21.75 -1.91 -9.98
N SER A 221 22.42 -0.83 -9.56
CA SER A 221 23.58 -0.27 -10.26
C SER A 221 24.90 -0.99 -10.01
N ARG A 222 24.98 -1.90 -9.02
CA ARG A 222 26.26 -2.44 -8.56
C ARG A 222 26.57 -3.87 -8.97
N HIS A 223 25.63 -4.59 -9.60
CA HIS A 223 25.73 -6.05 -9.77
C HIS A 223 25.44 -6.58 -11.18
N ALA A 224 25.23 -5.75 -12.21
CA ALA A 224 24.87 -6.24 -13.54
C ALA A 224 26.04 -6.15 -14.54
N SER A 225 26.67 -7.29 -14.84
CA SER A 225 27.59 -7.41 -15.96
C SER A 225 26.89 -7.08 -17.29
N ALA A 226 27.62 -6.66 -18.32
CA ALA A 226 27.04 -6.31 -19.63
C ALA A 226 26.26 -7.50 -20.25
N LEU A 227 26.70 -8.72 -20.00
CA LEU A 227 26.10 -9.95 -20.48
C LEU A 227 24.79 -10.28 -19.76
N GLU A 228 24.70 -10.02 -18.45
CA GLU A 228 23.44 -10.16 -17.71
C GLU A 228 22.39 -9.12 -18.12
N ARG A 229 22.81 -7.90 -18.47
CA ARG A 229 21.89 -6.89 -19.01
C ARG A 229 21.29 -7.32 -20.35
N LEU A 230 22.10 -7.95 -21.19
CA LEU A 230 21.70 -8.46 -22.51
C LEU A 230 20.83 -9.72 -22.39
N ALA A 231 21.16 -10.64 -21.50
CA ALA A 231 20.34 -11.82 -21.21
C ALA A 231 18.96 -11.44 -20.63
N ARG A 232 18.90 -10.39 -19.81
CA ARG A 232 17.64 -9.84 -19.29
C ARG A 232 16.78 -9.15 -20.35
N SER A 233 17.39 -8.45 -21.32
CA SER A 233 16.62 -7.83 -22.42
C SER A 233 16.00 -8.83 -23.39
N VAL A 234 16.49 -10.08 -23.42
CA VAL A 234 16.00 -11.14 -24.31
C VAL A 234 15.03 -12.10 -23.59
N GLY A 235 14.74 -11.88 -22.30
CA GLY A 235 13.78 -12.70 -21.54
C GLY A 235 14.24 -14.14 -21.26
N LEU A 236 15.54 -14.43 -21.45
CA LEU A 236 16.14 -15.76 -21.33
C LEU A 236 16.96 -15.89 -20.04
N VAL A 237 16.33 -15.85 -18.86
CA VAL A 237 16.98 -16.42 -17.66
C VAL A 237 15.93 -17.05 -16.73
N SER A 238 15.68 -18.34 -16.95
CA SER A 238 15.41 -19.27 -15.86
C SER A 238 16.73 -19.94 -15.48
N THR A 239 17.00 -19.94 -14.17
CA THR A 239 17.88 -20.86 -13.43
C THR A 239 19.40 -20.85 -13.64
N THR A 240 20.08 -20.64 -12.50
CA THR A 240 21.34 -21.25 -12.06
C THR A 240 22.56 -21.10 -12.97
N ILE A 241 23.36 -20.06 -12.70
CA ILE A 241 24.79 -20.07 -13.03
C ILE A 241 25.57 -20.06 -11.72
N SER A 242 26.23 -21.18 -11.42
CA SER A 242 27.39 -21.27 -10.52
C SER A 242 27.19 -20.88 -9.05
N GLY A 243 26.29 -21.53 -8.31
CA GLY A 243 26.34 -21.60 -6.83
C GLY A 243 26.24 -20.27 -6.06
N ARG A 244 26.06 -19.14 -6.74
CA ARG A 244 25.68 -17.85 -6.18
C ARG A 244 24.26 -17.60 -6.61
N VAL A 245 23.34 -17.66 -5.66
CA VAL A 245 21.98 -17.16 -5.82
C VAL A 245 22.08 -15.66 -6.05
N THR A 246 22.27 -15.25 -7.30
CA THR A 246 22.07 -13.85 -7.68
C THR A 246 20.56 -13.63 -7.71
N ASN A 247 20.11 -12.57 -7.06
CA ASN A 247 18.71 -12.23 -6.84
C ASN A 247 17.98 -11.89 -8.16
N VAL A 248 17.71 -12.90 -8.99
CA VAL A 248 16.98 -12.78 -10.26
C VAL A 248 15.47 -12.57 -10.02
N THR A 249 14.99 -12.70 -8.78
CA THR A 249 13.57 -12.55 -8.43
C THR A 249 13.11 -11.12 -8.11
N LEU A 250 14.00 -10.13 -8.10
CA LEU A 250 13.68 -8.75 -7.67
C LEU A 250 13.16 -7.82 -8.79
N GLN A 251 13.42 -8.11 -10.07
CA GLN A 251 13.00 -7.22 -11.17
C GLN A 251 11.48 -6.96 -11.29
N PRO A 252 10.59 -7.97 -11.25
CA PRO A 252 9.14 -7.70 -11.31
C PRO A 252 8.60 -7.02 -10.04
N VAL A 253 9.34 -7.12 -8.92
CA VAL A 253 8.97 -6.50 -7.64
C VAL A 253 9.26 -4.99 -7.66
N GLU A 254 10.28 -4.57 -8.39
CA GLU A 254 10.62 -3.15 -8.59
C GLU A 254 9.48 -2.41 -9.29
N GLU A 255 8.97 -2.94 -10.40
CA GLU A 255 7.88 -2.30 -11.17
C GLU A 255 6.60 -2.14 -10.35
N VAL A 256 6.23 -3.17 -9.58
CA VAL A 256 5.05 -3.14 -8.71
C VAL A 256 5.26 -2.16 -7.55
N ALA A 257 6.45 -2.08 -6.97
CA ALA A 257 6.75 -1.12 -5.91
C ALA A 257 6.70 0.33 -6.42
N PHE A 258 7.24 0.62 -7.62
CA PHE A 258 7.13 1.93 -8.26
C PHE A 258 5.69 2.29 -8.63
N ALA A 259 4.92 1.32 -9.15
CA ALA A 259 3.51 1.50 -9.44
C ALA A 259 2.70 1.79 -8.16
N LEU A 260 2.98 1.08 -7.07
CA LEU A 260 2.32 1.30 -5.79
C LEU A 260 2.71 2.66 -5.19
N GLU A 261 3.99 3.05 -5.27
CA GLU A 261 4.44 4.38 -4.85
C GLU A 261 3.69 5.48 -5.61
N THR A 262 3.56 5.31 -6.93
CA THR A 262 2.82 6.24 -7.80
C THR A 262 1.33 6.28 -7.42
N ALA A 263 0.72 5.12 -7.16
CA ALA A 263 -0.67 5.02 -6.72
C ALA A 263 -0.88 5.71 -5.36
N ALA A 264 0.03 5.51 -4.40
CA ALA A 264 0.00 6.14 -3.09
C ALA A 264 0.10 7.68 -3.21
N ARG A 265 1.06 8.18 -4.01
CA ARG A 265 1.18 9.61 -4.32
C ARG A 265 -0.09 10.17 -4.95
N ASN A 266 -0.67 9.46 -5.91
CA ASN A 266 -1.93 9.88 -6.55
C ASN A 266 -3.09 9.94 -5.55
N CYS A 267 -3.18 9.00 -4.61
CA CYS A 267 -4.19 9.02 -3.53
C CYS A 267 -4.02 10.25 -2.63
N VAL A 268 -2.79 10.55 -2.21
CA VAL A 268 -2.46 11.74 -1.41
C VAL A 268 -2.78 13.02 -2.18
N ASN A 269 -2.45 13.09 -3.47
CA ASN A 269 -2.77 14.23 -4.34
C ASN A 269 -4.28 14.44 -4.47
N ARG A 270 -5.07 13.36 -4.61
CA ARG A 270 -6.55 13.45 -4.67
C ARG A 270 -7.12 14.05 -3.38
N LEU A 271 -6.62 13.65 -2.22
CA LEU A 271 -7.04 14.22 -0.93
C LEU A 271 -6.62 15.67 -0.77
N ALA A 272 -5.39 15.99 -1.17
CA ALA A 272 -4.91 17.37 -1.15
C ALA A 272 -5.75 18.27 -2.05
N LEU A 273 -6.20 17.78 -3.21
CA LEU A 273 -7.10 18.53 -4.12
C LEU A 273 -8.51 18.70 -3.53
N ALA A 274 -9.01 17.70 -2.82
CA ALA A 274 -10.36 17.74 -2.24
C ALA A 274 -10.46 18.67 -1.02
N TYR A 275 -9.45 18.66 -0.14
CA TYR A 275 -9.51 19.34 1.16
C TYR A 275 -8.59 20.57 1.29
N GLY A 276 -7.63 20.74 0.39
CA GLY A 276 -6.75 21.92 0.33
C GLY A 276 -5.93 22.19 1.59
N ASP A 277 -5.66 23.48 1.86
CA ASP A 277 -4.82 23.94 2.98
C ASP A 277 -5.39 23.59 4.36
N LYS A 278 -6.71 23.42 4.49
CA LYS A 278 -7.36 23.03 5.76
C LYS A 278 -6.88 21.66 6.25
N LEU A 279 -6.56 20.77 5.32
CA LEU A 279 -6.00 19.46 5.62
C LEU A 279 -4.61 19.59 6.25
N ARG A 280 -3.77 20.48 5.72
CA ARG A 280 -2.39 20.69 6.18
C ARG A 280 -2.35 21.08 7.65
N ASP A 281 -3.20 22.02 8.06
CA ASP A 281 -3.17 22.56 9.42
C ASP A 281 -3.74 21.57 10.45
N CYS A 282 -4.75 20.79 10.08
CA CYS A 282 -5.21 19.66 10.90
C CYS A 282 -4.15 18.57 10.97
N MET A 283 -3.47 18.30 9.85
CA MET A 283 -2.50 17.22 9.77
C MET A 283 -1.22 17.45 10.55
N LEU A 284 -0.64 18.63 10.43
CA LEU A 284 0.58 18.96 11.16
C LEU A 284 0.34 19.05 12.67
N ARG A 285 -0.90 19.24 13.12
CA ARG A 285 -1.26 19.17 14.55
C ARG A 285 -1.25 17.73 15.04
N GLU A 286 -1.90 16.80 14.35
CA GLU A 286 -1.95 15.40 14.75
C GLU A 286 -0.64 14.63 14.53
N ALA A 287 0.10 14.96 13.48
CA ALA A 287 1.41 14.35 13.19
C ALA A 287 2.42 14.50 14.35
N ARG A 288 2.26 15.52 15.22
CA ARG A 288 3.10 15.71 16.41
C ARG A 288 2.95 14.61 17.45
N VAL A 289 1.82 13.89 17.44
CA VAL A 289 1.47 12.90 18.47
C VAL A 289 1.75 11.47 18.00
N LYS A 290 1.70 11.20 16.68
CA LYS A 290 1.72 9.82 16.14
C LYS A 290 2.35 9.70 14.74
N PRO A 291 3.65 9.96 14.49
CA PRO A 291 4.23 9.61 13.19
C PRO A 291 4.52 8.09 13.14
N PRO A 292 3.82 7.30 12.27
CA PRO A 292 4.12 5.87 12.13
C PRO A 292 5.39 5.61 11.30
N TYR A 293 5.75 6.53 10.40
CA TYR A 293 6.96 6.45 9.59
C TYR A 293 7.42 7.83 9.09
N GLY A 294 8.72 8.10 9.12
CA GLY A 294 9.32 9.40 8.77
C GLY A 294 9.33 10.42 9.93
N SER A 295 10.12 11.48 9.79
CA SER A 295 10.08 12.59 10.74
C SER A 295 8.91 13.54 10.45
N MET A 296 8.49 14.34 11.44
CA MET A 296 7.49 15.39 11.22
C MET A 296 7.93 16.37 10.09
N ALA A 297 9.23 16.63 9.99
CA ALA A 297 9.80 17.47 8.93
C ALA A 297 9.68 16.83 7.55
N ASP A 298 9.83 15.50 7.45
CA ASP A 298 9.66 14.78 6.18
C ASP A 298 8.20 14.78 5.73
N LEU A 299 7.27 14.60 6.67
CA LEU A 299 5.83 14.66 6.41
C LEU A 299 5.40 16.06 5.96
N SER A 300 5.88 17.10 6.65
CA SER A 300 5.56 18.49 6.28
C SER A 300 6.17 18.89 4.94
N ALA A 301 7.41 18.47 4.65
CA ALA A 301 8.05 18.70 3.36
C ALA A 301 7.30 17.99 2.23
N ALA A 302 6.91 16.72 2.41
CA ALA A 302 6.15 15.98 1.42
C ALA A 302 4.79 16.62 1.13
N LEU A 303 4.05 17.02 2.17
CA LEU A 303 2.80 17.77 2.04
C LEU A 303 2.98 19.09 1.29
N THR A 304 4.03 19.84 1.63
CA THR A 304 4.30 21.15 1.02
C THR A 304 4.66 21.02 -0.46
N ALA A 305 5.46 20.03 -0.82
CA ALA A 305 5.79 19.73 -2.22
C ALA A 305 4.54 19.37 -3.04
N ILE A 306 3.62 18.58 -2.45
CA ILE A 306 2.37 18.18 -3.11
C ILE A 306 1.44 19.37 -3.30
N LEU A 307 1.27 20.22 -2.29
CA LEU A 307 0.43 21.42 -2.38
C LEU A 307 1.02 22.46 -3.35
N ALA A 308 2.34 22.61 -3.42
CA ALA A 308 2.99 23.51 -4.37
C ALA A 308 2.73 23.11 -5.83
N CYS A 309 2.70 21.81 -6.14
CA CYS A 309 2.34 21.32 -7.47
C CYS A 309 0.88 21.60 -7.89
N GLN A 310 0.02 22.07 -6.98
CA GLN A 310 -1.36 22.45 -7.32
C GLN A 310 -1.47 23.89 -7.84
N GLN A 311 -0.48 24.74 -7.53
CA GLN A 311 -0.52 26.18 -7.84
C GLN A 311 0.07 26.50 -9.24
N THR A 312 0.60 25.50 -9.93
CA THR A 312 1.16 25.57 -11.29
C THR A 312 0.25 24.90 -12.29
#